data_AF-A0A1T5M1L0-F1
#
_entry.id   AF-A0A1T5M1L0-F1
#
_cell.length_a   1.000
_cell.length_b   1.000
_cell.length_c   1.000
_cell.angle_alpha   90.00
_cell.angle_beta   90.00
_cell.angle_gamma   90.00
#
_symmetry.space_group_name_H-M   'P 1'
#
loop_
_entity.id
_entity.type
_entity.pdbx_description
1 polymer ?
#
loop_
_entity_poly.entity_id
_entity_poly.type
_entity_poly.pdbx_seq_one_letter_code
_entity_poly.pdbx_strand_id
1 'polypeptide(L)'
;MRRFMIGQYSHYNRDKHIRDFKDNFYGVEACLLEDDIDIQKLISEANKDKFNIGIHFPLRAGGWRLRDPQFLSKDDGIRKSSFEYMKDELECCYNWVNNLLKE
;
A
#
# COMPACT_ATOMS: atom_id res chain seq x y z
N MET A 1 19.97 -1.73 -13.70
CA MET A 1 18.86 -2.68 -13.58
C MET A 1 17.66 -1.96 -12.99
N ARG A 2 16.57 -1.82 -13.76
CA ARG A 2 15.27 -1.35 -13.25
C ARG A 2 14.51 -2.58 -12.76
N ARG A 3 14.64 -2.96 -11.49
CA ARG A 3 13.97 -4.15 -10.92
C ARG A 3 13.49 -3.96 -9.49
N PHE A 4 13.80 -2.81 -8.89
CA PHE A 4 13.60 -2.61 -7.47
C PHE A 4 12.58 -1.50 -7.25
N MET A 5 11.81 -1.67 -6.18
CA MET A 5 11.00 -0.63 -5.56
C MET A 5 11.54 -0.43 -4.16
N ILE A 6 11.43 0.78 -3.60
CA ILE A 6 11.82 1.02 -2.21
C ILE A 6 10.63 0.79 -1.29
N GLY A 7 10.83 0.10 -0.17
CA GLY A 7 9.74 -0.19 0.77
C GLY A 7 9.44 0.97 1.71
N GLN A 8 8.18 1.35 1.85
CA GLN A 8 7.64 2.21 2.90
C GLN A 8 6.66 1.38 3.75
N TYR A 9 6.97 1.22 5.03
CA TYR A 9 6.26 0.34 5.96
C TYR A 9 5.78 1.17 7.15
N SER A 10 4.56 0.94 7.65
CA SER A 10 3.95 1.63 8.80
C SER A 10 3.61 3.11 8.56
N HIS A 11 4.50 3.88 7.96
CA HIS A 11 4.31 5.30 7.66
C HIS A 11 5.13 5.71 6.45
N TYR A 12 4.82 6.86 5.85
CA TYR A 12 5.64 7.45 4.80
C TYR A 12 6.87 8.13 5.41
N ASN A 13 8.05 7.54 5.21
CA ASN A 13 9.31 8.08 5.69
C ASN A 13 10.06 8.82 4.57
N ARG A 14 10.04 10.15 4.64
CA ARG A 14 10.67 11.04 3.65
C ARG A 14 12.19 10.95 3.65
N ASP A 15 12.82 10.86 4.81
CA ASP A 15 14.28 10.76 4.90
C ASP A 15 14.79 9.45 4.29
N LYS A 16 14.06 8.36 4.54
CA LYS A 16 14.28 7.07 3.87
C LYS A 16 14.12 7.20 2.36
N HIS A 17 13.07 7.86 1.90
CA HIS A 17 12.83 8.07 0.47
C HIS A 17 14.02 8.77 -0.19
N ILE A 18 14.47 9.91 0.36
CA ILE A 18 15.59 10.68 -0.20
C ILE A 18 16.90 9.85 -0.22
N ARG A 19 17.15 9.09 0.84
CA ARG A 19 18.36 8.27 0.96
C ARG A 19 18.36 7.12 -0.04
N ASP A 20 17.24 6.39 -0.13
CA ASP A 20 17.16 5.08 -0.77
C ASP A 20 16.63 5.13 -2.21
N PHE A 21 15.77 6.11 -2.56
CA PHE A 21 15.24 6.24 -3.91
C PHE A 21 16.33 6.71 -4.88
N LYS A 22 16.36 6.11 -6.07
CA LYS A 22 17.27 6.46 -7.17
C LYS A 22 16.50 6.40 -8.48
N ASP A 23 16.93 7.15 -9.48
CA ASP A 23 16.28 7.28 -10.80
C ASP A 23 16.07 5.96 -11.55
N ASN A 24 16.75 4.88 -11.15
CA ASN A 24 16.64 3.56 -11.76
C ASN A 24 15.67 2.60 -11.04
N PHE A 25 15.01 3.02 -9.96
CA PHE A 25 13.94 2.26 -9.31
C PHE A 25 12.62 2.40 -10.08
N TYR A 26 11.74 1.40 -9.98
CA TYR A 26 10.39 1.47 -10.57
C TYR A 26 9.43 2.35 -9.78
N GLY A 27 9.73 2.57 -8.49
CA GLY A 27 8.87 3.32 -7.59
C GLY A 27 9.00 2.91 -6.13
N VAL A 28 7.93 3.11 -5.39
CA VAL A 28 7.79 2.81 -3.96
C VAL A 28 6.81 1.66 -3.78
N GLU A 29 7.18 0.66 -3.00
CA GLU A 29 6.26 -0.36 -2.49
C GLU A 29 5.81 0.07 -1.09
N ALA A 30 4.51 0.16 -0.84
CA ALA A 30 3.96 0.58 0.46
C ALA A 30 3.08 -0.51 1.08
N CYS A 31 3.15 -0.63 2.41
CA CYS A 31 2.29 -1.53 3.18
C CYS A 31 2.09 -1.09 4.63
N LEU A 32 0.97 -1.54 5.18
CA LEU A 32 0.60 -1.37 6.59
C LEU A 32 0.71 0.07 7.09
N LEU A 33 0.29 1.05 6.30
CA LEU A 33 0.24 2.45 6.70
C LEU A 33 -0.81 2.64 7.80
N GLU A 34 -0.40 3.28 8.90
CA GLU A 34 -1.20 3.43 10.12
C GLU A 34 -2.20 4.59 10.04
N ASP A 35 -1.91 5.58 9.20
CA ASP A 35 -2.71 6.80 9.05
C ASP A 35 -2.96 7.11 7.57
N ASP A 36 -4.18 7.50 7.23
CA ASP A 36 -4.59 7.97 5.91
C ASP A 36 -3.77 9.20 5.46
N ILE A 37 -3.27 10.00 6.41
CA ILE A 37 -2.38 11.13 6.13
C ILE A 37 -1.09 10.65 5.44
N ASP A 38 -0.55 9.49 5.81
CA ASP A 38 0.67 8.98 5.18
C ASP A 38 0.43 8.44 3.78
N ILE A 39 -0.78 7.89 3.53
CA ILE A 39 -1.25 7.54 2.18
C ILE A 39 -1.27 8.80 1.32
N GLN A 40 -1.88 9.90 1.80
CA GLN A 40 -1.93 11.19 1.09
C GLN A 40 -0.54 11.75 0.78
N LYS A 41 0.39 11.72 1.75
CA LYS A 41 1.77 12.18 1.54
C LYS A 41 2.47 11.35 0.47
N LEU A 42 2.36 10.03 0.54
CA LEU A 42 2.98 9.12 -0.42
C LEU A 42 2.50 9.41 -1.85
N ILE A 43 1.19 9.61 -2.03
CA ILE A 43 0.60 9.99 -3.32
C ILE A 43 1.10 11.35 -3.79
N SER A 44 1.10 12.35 -2.90
CA SER A 44 1.54 13.70 -3.23
C SER A 44 2.98 13.73 -3.73
N GLU A 45 3.89 13.05 -3.03
CA GLU A 45 5.29 12.95 -3.46
C GLU A 45 5.43 12.08 -4.72
N ALA A 46 4.63 11.03 -4.89
CA ALA A 46 4.61 10.23 -6.13
C ALA A 46 4.24 11.07 -7.36
N ASN A 47 3.24 11.95 -7.23
CA ASN A 47 2.83 12.85 -8.30
C ASN A 47 3.92 13.91 -8.60
N LYS A 48 4.51 14.47 -7.56
CA LYS A 48 5.54 15.51 -7.66
C LYS A 48 6.84 14.97 -8.26
N ASP A 49 7.32 13.83 -7.78
CA ASP A 49 8.61 13.23 -8.16
C ASP A 49 8.44 12.16 -9.26
N LYS A 50 7.22 11.97 -9.77
CA LYS A 50 6.84 11.12 -10.90
C LYS A 50 7.29 9.66 -10.77
N PHE A 51 7.02 9.05 -9.62
CA PHE A 51 7.30 7.63 -9.38
C PHE A 51 6.01 6.81 -9.20
N ASN A 52 6.09 5.51 -9.47
CA ASN A 52 4.94 4.60 -9.31
C ASN A 52 4.80 4.11 -7.86
N ILE A 53 3.57 3.84 -7.43
CA ILE A 53 3.30 3.19 -6.14
C ILE A 53 2.82 1.76 -6.40
N GLY A 54 3.46 0.81 -5.72
CA GLY A 54 3.01 -0.58 -5.61
C GLY A 54 2.49 -0.84 -4.20
N ILE A 55 1.48 -1.68 -4.06
CA ILE A 55 0.92 -2.08 -2.76
C ILE A 55 1.40 -3.48 -2.45
N HIS A 56 2.17 -3.63 -1.38
CA HIS A 56 2.43 -4.93 -0.78
C HIS A 56 1.30 -5.18 0.22
N PHE A 57 0.33 -5.99 -0.18
CA PHE A 57 -0.92 -6.10 0.56
C PHE A 57 -0.72 -6.47 2.05
N PRO A 58 -1.44 -5.84 2.99
CA PRO A 58 -2.42 -4.75 2.80
C PRO A 58 -1.80 -3.34 2.86
N LEU A 59 -2.49 -2.35 2.28
CA LEU A 59 -2.04 -0.96 2.34
C LEU A 59 -2.23 -0.38 3.74
N ARG A 60 -3.38 -0.62 4.38
CA ARG A 60 -3.72 -0.09 5.70
C ARG A 60 -3.38 -1.07 6.82
N ALA A 61 -2.83 -0.55 7.91
CA ALA A 61 -2.61 -1.33 9.12
C ALA A 61 -3.91 -1.62 9.88
N GLY A 62 -3.89 -2.65 10.74
CA GLY A 62 -4.93 -2.91 11.74
C GLY A 62 -6.28 -3.42 11.21
N GLY A 63 -6.47 -3.48 9.89
CA GLY A 63 -7.74 -3.95 9.28
C GLY A 63 -8.01 -5.45 9.43
N TRP A 64 -7.00 -6.25 9.79
CA TRP A 64 -7.13 -7.69 9.99
C TRP A 64 -6.41 -8.15 11.26
N ARG A 65 -6.94 -9.22 11.88
CA ARG A 65 -6.40 -9.79 13.14
C ARG A 65 -4.98 -10.37 13.01
N LEU A 66 -4.58 -10.71 11.79
CA LEU A 66 -3.22 -11.14 11.44
C LEU A 66 -2.67 -10.16 10.41
N ARG A 67 -1.36 -10.19 10.18
CA ARG A 67 -0.77 -9.42 9.07
C ARG A 67 -1.35 -9.84 7.72
N ASP A 68 -1.44 -11.17 7.51
CA ASP A 68 -1.81 -11.74 6.21
C ASP A 68 -3.15 -12.50 6.33
N PRO A 69 -4.17 -12.18 5.49
CA PRO A 69 -5.43 -12.90 5.46
C PRO A 69 -5.29 -14.35 4.99
N GLN A 70 -6.00 -15.26 5.66
CA GLN A 70 -5.92 -16.70 5.42
C GLN A 70 -6.98 -17.16 4.41
N PHE A 71 -6.94 -16.63 3.19
CA PHE A 71 -7.93 -16.94 2.14
C PHE A 71 -7.92 -18.43 1.69
N LEU A 72 -6.88 -19.19 2.04
CA LEU A 72 -6.80 -20.64 1.84
C LEU A 72 -6.99 -21.44 3.15
N SER A 73 -7.62 -20.84 4.16
CA SER A 73 -7.89 -21.55 5.41
C SER A 73 -8.77 -22.79 5.20
N LYS A 74 -8.47 -23.82 5.99
CA LYS A 74 -9.30 -25.03 6.12
C LYS A 74 -10.59 -24.77 6.92
N ASP A 75 -10.63 -23.69 7.68
CA ASP A 75 -11.82 -23.19 8.34
C ASP A 75 -12.58 -22.26 7.39
N ASP A 76 -13.84 -22.60 7.10
CA ASP A 76 -14.67 -21.88 6.13
C ASP A 76 -15.00 -20.45 6.58
N GLY A 77 -15.18 -20.23 7.89
CA GLY A 77 -15.46 -18.91 8.47
C GLY A 77 -14.25 -17.98 8.35
N ILE A 78 -13.06 -18.50 8.62
CA ILE A 78 -11.79 -17.78 8.43
C ILE A 78 -11.57 -17.48 6.95
N ARG A 79 -11.79 -18.47 6.08
CA ARG A 79 -11.62 -18.31 4.63
C ARG A 79 -12.51 -17.20 4.09
N LYS A 80 -13.81 -17.24 4.42
CA LYS A 80 -14.79 -16.22 4.00
C LYS A 80 -14.42 -14.84 4.53
N SER A 81 -14.18 -14.72 5.84
CA SER A 81 -13.82 -13.43 6.45
C SER A 81 -12.51 -12.85 5.90
N SER A 82 -11.52 -13.70 5.56
CA SER A 82 -10.27 -13.26 4.94
C SER A 82 -10.52 -12.67 3.56
N PHE A 83 -11.37 -13.33 2.76
CA PHE A 83 -11.72 -12.88 1.41
C PHE A 83 -12.48 -11.55 1.44
N GLU A 84 -13.48 -11.41 2.31
CA GLU A 84 -14.22 -10.14 2.46
C GLU A 84 -13.30 -9.00 2.86
N TYR A 85 -12.42 -9.21 3.84
CA TYR A 85 -11.43 -8.19 4.22
C TYR A 85 -10.52 -7.80 3.04
N MET A 86 -10.04 -8.76 2.26
CA MET A 86 -9.22 -8.48 1.08
C MET A 86 -9.99 -7.65 0.04
N LYS A 87 -11.27 -7.95 -0.17
CA LYS A 87 -12.14 -7.21 -1.07
C LYS A 87 -12.35 -5.77 -0.60
N ASP A 88 -12.67 -5.57 0.69
CA ASP A 88 -12.86 -4.25 1.28
C ASP A 88 -11.60 -3.39 1.18
N GLU A 89 -10.43 -4.00 1.39
CA GLU A 89 -9.13 -3.32 1.26
C GLU A 89 -8.84 -2.90 -0.19
N LEU A 90 -9.11 -3.77 -1.16
CA LEU A 90 -8.96 -3.46 -2.59
C LEU A 90 -9.95 -2.38 -3.04
N GLU A 91 -11.19 -2.43 -2.56
CA GLU A 91 -12.21 -1.42 -2.87
C GLU A 91 -11.81 -0.06 -2.30
N CYS A 92 -11.27 -0.02 -1.08
CA CYS A 92 -10.71 1.20 -0.51
C CYS A 92 -9.59 1.74 -1.42
N CYS A 93 -8.59 0.93 -1.77
CA CYS A 93 -7.50 1.34 -2.66
C CYS A 93 -8.01 1.87 -4.01
N TYR A 94 -9.01 1.21 -4.61
CA TYR A 94 -9.63 1.64 -5.86
C TYR A 94 -10.32 3.01 -5.71
N ASN A 95 -11.04 3.24 -4.62
CA ASN A 95 -11.70 4.52 -4.35
C ASN A 95 -10.69 5.67 -4.18
N TRP A 96 -9.55 5.41 -3.53
CA TRP A 96 -8.46 6.37 -3.43
C TRP A 96 -7.95 6.77 -4.82
N VAL A 97 -7.61 5.81 -5.67
CA VAL A 97 -7.16 6.07 -7.05
C VAL A 97 -8.17 6.92 -7.82
N ASN A 98 -9.47 6.60 -7.73
CA ASN A 98 -10.50 7.32 -8.47
C ASN A 98 -10.78 8.74 -7.96
N ASN A 99 -10.59 8.99 -6.66
CA ASN A 99 -10.77 10.33 -6.12
C ASN A 99 -9.59 11.24 -6.48
N LEU A 100 -8.38 10.68 -6.61
CA LEU A 100 -7.17 11.43 -6.97
C LEU A 100 -7.07 11.74 -8.46
N LEU A 101 -7.69 10.92 -9.34
CA LEU A 101 -7.76 11.18 -10.78
C LEU A 101 -8.83 12.21 -11.17
N LYS A 102 -9.61 12.70 -10.20
CA LYS A 102 -10.65 13.72 -10.40
C LYS A 102 -10.19 15.14 -10.05
N GLU A 103 -9.00 15.29 -9.45
CA GLU A 103 -8.33 16.57 -9.21
C GLU A 103 -7.29 16.86 -10.31
#